data_AF-A0A934EQT8-F1
#
_entry.id   AF-A0A934EQT8-F1
#
_cell.length_a   1.000
_cell.length_b   1.000
_cell.length_c   1.000
_cell.angle_alpha   90.00
_cell.angle_beta   90.00
_cell.angle_gamma   90.00
#
_symmetry.space_group_name_H-M   'P 1'
#
loop_
_entity.id
_entity.type
_entity.pdbx_description
1 polymer ?
#
loop_
_entity_poly.entity_id
_entity_poly.type
_entity_poly.pdbx_seq_one_letter_code
_entity_poly.pdbx_strand_id
1 'polypeptide(L)' 'AIVREMGFGCSVMPITTEQAGCLAKRPSYSVLSSDRMASLGLALPEWRQALARFAKVRPRAS' A
#
# COMPACT_ATOMS: atom_id res chain seq x y z
N ALA A 1 -0.60 -4.64 6.26
CA ALA A 1 -1.88 -3.90 6.35
C ALA A 1 -3.00 -4.62 5.59
N ILE A 2 -2.83 -4.94 4.30
CA ILE A 2 -3.85 -5.58 3.45
C ILE A 2 -4.44 -6.85 4.07
N VAL A 3 -3.61 -7.84 4.43
CA VAL A 3 -4.02 -9.11 5.07
C VAL A 3 -4.93 -8.88 6.28
N ARG A 4 -4.59 -7.88 7.12
CA ARG A 4 -5.39 -7.48 8.28
C ARG A 4 -6.72 -6.83 7.88
N GLU A 5 -6.70 -5.87 6.95
CA GLU A 5 -7.93 -5.18 6.50
C GLU A 5 -8.90 -6.12 5.77
N MET A 6 -8.39 -7.20 5.16
CA MET A 6 -9.20 -8.22 4.47
C MET A 6 -9.59 -9.41 5.37
N GLY A 7 -9.12 -9.45 6.62
CA GLY A 7 -9.45 -10.53 7.57
C GLY A 7 -8.85 -11.89 7.22
N PHE A 8 -7.70 -11.93 6.54
CA PHE A 8 -7.01 -13.17 6.20
C PHE A 8 -6.07 -13.61 7.34
N GLY A 9 -6.04 -14.92 7.62
CA GLY A 9 -5.15 -15.55 8.62
C GLY A 9 -3.75 -15.87 8.08
N CYS A 10 -3.20 -15.06 7.18
CA CYS A 10 -1.90 -15.30 6.55
C CYS A 10 -0.77 -14.59 7.31
N SER A 11 0.37 -15.26 7.48
CA SER A 11 1.58 -14.62 8.04
C SER A 11 2.33 -13.84 6.96
N VAL A 12 2.81 -12.64 7.30
CA VAL A 12 3.61 -11.80 6.41
C VAL A 12 5.02 -11.67 6.99
N MET A 13 6.00 -12.22 6.27
CA MET A 13 7.40 -12.20 6.67
C MET A 13 8.17 -11.13 5.87
N PRO A 14 8.92 -10.23 6.53
CA PRO A 14 9.75 -9.27 5.82
C PRO A 14 10.93 -9.97 5.13
N ILE A 15 11.30 -9.48 3.94
CA ILE A 15 12.47 -9.92 3.17
C ILE A 15 13.23 -8.70 2.64
N THR A 16 14.49 -8.87 2.27
CA THR A 16 15.28 -7.84 1.59
C THR A 16 15.02 -7.84 0.08
N THR A 17 15.46 -6.77 -0.59
CA THR A 17 15.38 -6.66 -2.05
C THR A 17 16.17 -7.76 -2.76
N GLU A 18 17.31 -8.16 -2.20
CA GLU A 18 18.18 -9.22 -2.73
C GLU A 18 17.50 -10.59 -2.62
N GLN A 19 16.86 -10.86 -1.48
CA GLN A 19 16.09 -12.10 -1.27
C GLN A 19 14.91 -12.21 -2.25
N ALA A 20 14.32 -11.09 -2.67
CA ALA A 20 13.24 -11.07 -3.65
C ALA A 20 13.68 -11.42 -5.08
N GLY A 21 14.98 -11.34 -5.41
CA GLY A 21 15.54 -11.80 -6.69
C GLY A 21 14.98 -11.10 -7.94
N CYS A 22 14.41 -9.90 -7.80
CA CYS A 22 13.78 -9.19 -8.92
C CYS A 22 14.82 -8.76 -9.96
N LEU A 23 14.59 -9.07 -11.25
CA LEU A 23 15.47 -8.66 -12.35
C LEU A 23 15.50 -7.13 -12.56
N ALA A 24 14.36 -6.47 -12.36
CA ALA A 24 14.24 -5.03 -12.50
C ALA A 24 14.75 -4.32 -11.23
N LYS A 25 15.66 -3.35 -11.41
CA LYS A 25 16.14 -2.49 -10.33
C LYS A 25 15.00 -1.64 -9.79
N ARG A 26 14.88 -1.57 -8.46
CA ARG A 26 13.91 -0.74 -7.76
C ARG A 26 14.64 0.28 -6.89
N PRO A 27 14.23 1.55 -6.89
CA PRO A 27 14.75 2.51 -5.93
C PRO A 27 14.35 2.09 -4.50
N SER A 28 15.25 2.28 -3.54
CA SER A 28 14.99 1.97 -2.13
C SER A 28 13.95 2.91 -1.51
N TYR A 29 13.75 4.08 -2.10
CA TYR A 29 12.78 5.09 -1.67
C TYR A 29 12.00 5.61 -2.87
N SER A 30 10.67 5.53 -2.79
CA SER A 30 9.77 5.94 -3.89
C SER A 30 8.57 6.75 -3.39
N VAL A 31 8.68 7.35 -2.20
CA VAL A 31 7.64 8.25 -1.69
C VAL A 31 7.67 9.53 -2.52
N LEU A 32 6.50 9.95 -3.01
CA LEU A 32 6.33 11.16 -3.79
C LEU A 32 5.79 12.29 -2.91
N SER A 33 6.20 13.53 -3.20
CA SER A 33 5.61 14.72 -2.57
C SER A 33 4.17 14.95 -3.09
N SER A 34 3.29 15.38 -2.19
CA SER A 34 1.92 15.81 -2.49
C SER A 34 1.78 17.33 -2.66
N ASP A 35 2.88 18.09 -2.68
CA ASP A 35 2.87 19.56 -2.67
C ASP A 35 2.06 20.16 -3.83
N ARG A 36 2.16 19.55 -5.04
CA ARG A 36 1.40 20.03 -6.20
C ARG A 36 -0.10 19.85 -5.99
N MET A 37 -0.55 18.78 -5.36
CA MET A 37 -1.98 18.62 -5.04
C MET A 37 -2.41 19.62 -3.96
N ALA A 38 -1.59 19.82 -2.93
CA ALA A 38 -1.87 20.81 -1.90
C ALA A 38 -2.00 22.23 -2.50
N SER A 39 -1.13 22.60 -3.44
CA SER A 39 -1.21 23.89 -4.15
C SER A 39 -2.48 24.06 -5.00
N LEU A 40 -3.12 22.96 -5.38
CA LEU A 40 -4.40 22.94 -6.10
C LEU A 40 -5.60 22.86 -5.14
N GLY A 41 -5.38 22.94 -3.82
CA GLY A 41 -6.43 22.79 -2.81
C GLY A 41 -6.94 21.35 -2.64
N LEU A 42 -6.20 20.36 -3.17
CA LEU A 42 -6.56 18.95 -3.08
C LEU A 42 -5.80 18.27 -1.94
N ALA A 43 -6.51 17.50 -1.14
CA ALA A 43 -5.93 16.70 -0.07
C ALA A 43 -6.03 15.20 -0.42
N LEU A 44 -4.89 14.51 -0.35
CA LEU A 44 -4.88 13.05 -0.40
C LEU A 44 -5.38 12.48 0.93
N PRO A 45 -6.20 11.42 0.91
CA PRO A 45 -6.54 10.71 2.13
C PRO A 45 -5.31 9.99 2.69
N GLU A 46 -5.27 9.83 4.02
CA GLU A 46 -4.34 8.91 4.66
C GLU A 46 -4.44 7.51 4.04
N TRP A 47 -3.29 6.94 3.64
CA TRP A 47 -3.25 5.74 2.80
C TRP A 47 -3.99 4.56 3.43
N ARG A 48 -3.93 4.44 4.76
CA ARG A 48 -4.58 3.36 5.50
C ARG A 48 -6.10 3.51 5.52
N GLN A 49 -6.61 4.75 5.55
CA GLN A 49 -8.05 5.01 5.45
C GLN A 49 -8.57 4.67 4.05
N ALA A 50 -7.82 5.06 3.01
CA ALA A 50 -8.15 4.70 1.64
C ALA A 50 -8.15 3.18 1.42
N LEU A 51 -7.15 2.47 1.96
CA LEU A 51 -7.09 1.01 1.92
C LEU A 51 -8.28 0.35 2.64
N ALA A 52 -8.66 0.84 3.82
CA ALA A 52 -9.80 0.30 4.56
C ALA A 52 -11.12 0.51 3.79
N ARG A 53 -11.31 1.65 3.12
CA ARG A 53 -12.46 1.88 2.23
C ARG A 53 -12.48 0.89 1.08
N PHE A 54 -11.34 0.66 0.43
CA PHE A 54 -11.23 -0.32 -0.65
C PHE A 54 -11.54 -1.75 -0.20
N ALA A 55 -10.99 -2.19 0.94
CA ALA A 55 -11.21 -3.53 1.47
C ALA A 55 -12.68 -3.81 1.79
N LYS A 56 -13.45 -2.80 2.23
CA LYS A 56 -14.89 -2.92 2.51
C LYS A 56 -15.75 -3.12 1.24
N VAL A 57 -15.32 -2.60 0.10
CA VAL A 57 -16.07 -2.70 -1.17
C VAL A 57 -15.88 -4.07 -1.82
N ARG A 58 -14.75 -4.75 -1.55
CA ARG A 58 -14.52 -6.11 -2.06
C ARG A 58 -15.08 -7.13 -1.08
N PRO A 59 -16.04 -7.99 -1.49
CA PRO A 59 -16.47 -9.10 -0.65
C PRO A 59 -15.29 -10.04 -0.37
N ARG A 60 -15.29 -10.62 0.83
CA ARG A 60 -14.34 -11.65 1.24
C ARG A 60 -14.34 -12.75 0.17
N ALA A 61 -13.18 -13.02 -0.44
CA ALA A 61 -13.05 -14.18 -1.32
C ALA A 61 -13.43 -15.41 -0.46
N SER A 62 -14.49 -16.11 -0.89
CA SER A 62 -15.05 -17.27 -0.19
C SER A 62 -14.11 -18.46 -0.25
#